data_AF-A0A6L5YA33-F1
#
_entry.id   AF-A0A6L5YA33-F1
#
_cell.length_a   1.000
_cell.length_b   1.000
_cell.length_c   1.000
_cell.angle_alpha   90.00
_cell.angle_beta   90.00
_cell.angle_gamma   90.00
#
_symmetry.space_group_name_H-M   'P 1'
#
loop_
_entity.id
_entity.type
_entity.pdbx_description
1 polymer ?
#
loop_
_entity_poly.entity_id
_entity_poly.type
_entity_poly.pdbx_seq_one_letter_code
_entity_poly.pdbx_strand_id
1 'polypeptide(L)'
;MKKVAALTALLLCCAWPSSGVPAFDPEKVTGPRIERLCLVIVANADAQVLAAENGELDILGDIARPADIDRLSADPDLEMSLARGFHAFFLLMNNTRAPWNDRIVRQAAAQSIDRNSMVRSIYSGYCEPINSWLPPVSPWASPDGTRNIFDRAAAREKLLSRGYRFNFAGKLTAPDGRPLPKITLLAPLARVTPTTAEMAERLADSLNAAGFDVEVEPLDFSAMIARLDRKDYSLAVLAWSMGRNPDSLYSFYHSSMDVAGGYNMTGTRDAALDAALTKLRFAPDKASAERASAEAQRLLGELVPSVPVYSRFSVAAVSKKWRNVLSTDRITADNMWTLVMAEPRDGTARTMTMALAEEPRSLNPFTASSAYSWQVLGMIYEGLIASNPFTLEDMPGLAEEWRVETEGEGAAAHTVLRFRLKENLRWNDGTPLTAGDLKATIDFIHKNEIPRFFDAVKDVAETEALNARELTVTMKGVSYWYLDNVAGLPWMPARIVENVKDWQNWDPLDREEKFGPRGLVGAGPFMLEEYHPGEYVMMKRNPCYLRLPKETERR
;
A
#
# COMPACT_ATOMS: atom_id res chain seq x y z
N MET A 1 15.26 -24.00 18.06
CA MET A 1 15.41 -24.82 16.84
C MET A 1 14.09 -25.16 16.13
N LYS A 2 12.96 -25.40 16.81
CA LYS A 2 11.66 -25.65 16.15
C LYS A 2 11.05 -24.44 15.39
N LYS A 3 11.19 -23.21 15.91
CA LYS A 3 10.66 -21.98 15.27
C LYS A 3 11.29 -21.63 13.93
N VAL A 4 12.59 -21.91 13.77
CA VAL A 4 13.27 -21.74 12.47
C VAL A 4 12.76 -22.76 11.45
N ALA A 5 12.36 -23.95 11.89
CA ALA A 5 11.88 -25.01 10.99
C ALA A 5 10.53 -24.70 10.32
N ALA A 6 9.63 -23.96 10.98
CA ALA A 6 8.34 -23.55 10.37
C ALA A 6 8.54 -22.55 9.23
N LEU A 7 9.38 -21.52 9.43
CA LEU A 7 9.75 -20.57 8.37
C LEU A 7 10.60 -21.23 7.28
N THR A 8 11.51 -22.15 7.64
CA THR A 8 12.29 -22.88 6.64
C THR A 8 11.38 -23.82 5.85
N ALA A 9 10.35 -24.44 6.43
CA ALA A 9 9.36 -25.24 5.71
C ALA A 9 8.46 -24.39 4.81
N LEU A 10 8.00 -23.21 5.25
CA LEU A 10 7.26 -22.26 4.40
C LEU A 10 8.13 -21.70 3.27
N LEU A 11 9.37 -21.28 3.56
CA LEU A 11 10.33 -20.78 2.56
C LEU A 11 10.88 -21.90 1.65
N LEU A 12 10.94 -23.15 2.10
CA LEU A 12 11.31 -24.33 1.29
C LEU A 12 10.15 -24.80 0.40
N CYS A 13 8.90 -24.68 0.83
CA CYS A 13 7.74 -24.80 -0.05
C CYS A 13 7.69 -23.66 -1.10
N CYS A 14 8.34 -22.54 -0.80
CA CYS A 14 8.59 -21.43 -1.72
C CYS A 14 10.03 -21.42 -2.27
N ALA A 15 10.72 -22.58 -2.33
CA ALA A 15 12.02 -22.67 -2.98
C ALA A 15 11.85 -22.35 -4.48
N TRP A 16 11.95 -21.08 -4.81
CA TRP A 16 11.75 -20.60 -6.17
C TRP A 16 12.96 -21.03 -6.99
N PRO A 17 12.76 -21.85 -8.04
CA PRO A 17 13.81 -22.00 -9.02
C PRO A 17 14.10 -20.60 -9.58
N SER A 18 15.38 -20.23 -9.67
CA SER A 18 15.85 -18.97 -10.24
C SER A 18 15.65 -18.91 -11.76
N SER A 19 14.49 -19.35 -12.24
CA SER A 19 14.12 -19.50 -13.64
C SER A 19 12.81 -18.79 -13.89
N GLY A 20 12.89 -17.52 -14.34
CA GLY A 20 11.79 -16.74 -14.91
C GLY A 20 10.58 -16.50 -14.00
N VAL A 21 10.18 -15.23 -13.83
CA VAL A 21 8.83 -14.96 -13.32
C VAL A 21 7.82 -15.66 -14.25
N PRO A 22 6.87 -16.49 -13.73
CA PRO A 22 5.87 -17.14 -14.57
C PRO A 22 5.13 -16.09 -15.39
N ALA A 23 4.97 -16.32 -16.70
CA ALA A 23 4.19 -15.43 -17.55
C ALA A 23 2.71 -15.53 -17.14
N PHE A 24 2.23 -14.55 -16.37
CA PHE A 24 0.81 -14.40 -16.06
C PHE A 24 0.10 -13.76 -17.24
N ASP A 25 -0.80 -14.52 -17.85
CA ASP A 25 -1.60 -14.08 -18.99
C ASP A 25 -3.03 -13.75 -18.51
N PRO A 26 -3.35 -12.47 -18.33
CA PRO A 26 -4.64 -12.06 -17.77
C PRO A 26 -5.82 -12.34 -18.70
N GLU A 27 -5.59 -12.55 -20.00
CA GLU A 27 -6.62 -12.91 -20.96
C GLU A 27 -6.99 -14.40 -20.87
N LYS A 28 -6.15 -15.22 -20.22
CA LYS A 28 -6.47 -16.62 -19.89
C LYS A 28 -7.17 -16.78 -18.55
N VAL A 29 -7.27 -15.71 -17.76
CA VAL A 29 -8.01 -15.73 -16.50
C VAL A 29 -9.50 -15.76 -16.82
N THR A 30 -10.16 -16.82 -16.37
CA THR A 30 -11.63 -16.96 -16.49
C THR A 30 -12.29 -16.99 -15.12
N GLY A 31 -13.41 -16.29 -14.94
CA GLY A 31 -14.15 -16.26 -13.68
C GLY A 31 -15.11 -15.05 -13.58
N PRO A 32 -15.64 -14.73 -12.39
CA PRO A 32 -15.42 -15.46 -11.16
C PRO A 32 -16.11 -16.82 -11.17
N ARG A 33 -15.40 -17.85 -10.70
CA ARG A 33 -15.96 -19.22 -10.57
C ARG A 33 -16.72 -19.43 -9.27
N ILE A 34 -16.46 -18.59 -8.27
CA ILE A 34 -17.23 -18.48 -7.04
C ILE A 34 -18.61 -17.90 -7.36
N GLU A 35 -19.68 -18.55 -6.89
CA GLU A 35 -21.05 -18.07 -7.11
C GLU A 35 -21.49 -17.04 -6.06
N ARG A 36 -21.16 -17.29 -4.79
CA ARG A 36 -21.42 -16.40 -3.66
C ARG A 36 -20.17 -16.25 -2.78
N LEU A 37 -19.91 -15.03 -2.35
CA LEU A 37 -18.82 -14.66 -1.46
C LEU A 37 -19.43 -13.94 -0.25
N CYS A 38 -19.19 -14.46 0.95
CA CYS A 38 -19.65 -13.88 2.20
C CYS A 38 -18.48 -13.23 2.93
N LEU A 39 -18.54 -11.92 3.10
CA LEU A 39 -17.60 -11.15 3.90
C LEU A 39 -18.14 -11.09 5.34
N VAL A 40 -17.59 -11.92 6.22
CA VAL A 40 -18.06 -12.07 7.60
C VAL A 40 -17.42 -11.00 8.46
N ILE A 41 -18.23 -10.19 9.15
CA ILE A 41 -17.75 -9.09 9.99
C ILE A 41 -17.28 -9.66 11.33
N VAL A 42 -15.97 -9.69 11.54
CA VAL A 42 -15.36 -10.22 12.78
C VAL A 42 -14.25 -9.28 13.21
N ALA A 43 -14.50 -8.45 14.23
CA ALA A 43 -13.52 -7.44 14.64
C ALA A 43 -12.37 -7.96 15.52
N ASN A 44 -12.61 -9.03 16.28
CA ASN A 44 -11.62 -9.57 17.21
C ASN A 44 -10.71 -10.60 16.51
N ALA A 45 -9.39 -10.38 16.57
CA ALA A 45 -8.41 -11.25 15.91
C ALA A 45 -8.40 -12.70 16.44
N ASP A 46 -8.63 -12.93 17.74
CA ASP A 46 -8.72 -14.30 18.29
C ASP A 46 -9.96 -15.03 17.75
N ALA A 47 -11.08 -14.30 17.59
CA ALA A 47 -12.29 -14.84 17.00
C ALA A 47 -12.11 -15.15 15.50
N GLN A 48 -11.40 -14.30 14.76
CA GLN A 48 -11.06 -14.58 13.35
C GLN A 48 -10.22 -15.86 13.22
N VAL A 49 -9.17 -16.01 14.03
CA VAL A 49 -8.31 -17.20 14.03
C VAL A 49 -9.12 -18.45 14.37
N LEU A 50 -9.97 -18.40 15.41
CA LEU A 50 -10.82 -19.52 15.80
C LEU A 50 -11.84 -19.89 14.69
N ALA A 51 -12.44 -18.89 14.04
CA ALA A 51 -13.38 -19.12 12.93
C ALA A 51 -12.68 -19.76 11.72
N ALA A 52 -11.42 -19.42 11.45
CA ALA A 52 -10.62 -20.08 10.41
C ALA A 52 -10.34 -21.57 10.77
N GLU A 53 -9.94 -21.87 12.01
CA GLU A 53 -9.70 -23.24 12.48
C GLU A 53 -10.97 -24.10 12.48
N ASN A 54 -12.11 -23.52 12.82
CA ASN A 54 -13.40 -24.20 12.76
C ASN A 54 -13.90 -24.39 11.31
N GLY A 55 -13.19 -23.84 10.32
CA GLY A 55 -13.57 -23.88 8.91
C GLY A 55 -14.78 -23.01 8.56
N GLU A 56 -15.11 -22.03 9.40
CA GLU A 56 -16.14 -21.00 9.18
C GLU A 56 -15.64 -19.88 8.26
N LEU A 57 -14.33 -19.60 8.26
CA LEU A 57 -13.65 -18.72 7.32
C LEU A 57 -12.78 -19.51 6.34
N ASP A 58 -13.02 -19.33 5.05
CA ASP A 58 -12.18 -19.91 4.00
C ASP A 58 -10.96 -19.06 3.68
N ILE A 59 -11.01 -17.74 3.90
CA ILE A 59 -9.87 -16.84 3.73
C ILE A 59 -9.76 -15.93 4.96
N LEU A 60 -8.58 -15.92 5.58
CA LEU A 60 -8.19 -14.99 6.62
C LEU A 60 -6.92 -14.24 6.21
N GLY A 61 -7.06 -12.94 5.93
CA GLY A 61 -5.94 -12.04 5.57
C GLY A 61 -5.32 -11.33 6.77
N ASP A 62 -4.25 -10.57 6.50
CA ASP A 62 -3.53 -9.69 7.45
C ASP A 62 -3.20 -10.32 8.82
N ILE A 63 -2.75 -11.58 8.82
CA ILE A 63 -2.39 -12.30 10.05
C ILE A 63 -1.08 -11.73 10.60
N ALA A 64 -1.19 -10.84 11.58
CA ALA A 64 -0.07 -10.04 12.07
C ALA A 64 0.75 -10.66 13.23
N ARG A 65 0.15 -11.58 14.01
CA ARG A 65 0.76 -12.13 15.23
C ARG A 65 1.51 -13.43 14.93
N PRO A 66 2.82 -13.54 15.23
CA PRO A 66 3.59 -14.76 14.99
C PRO A 66 2.99 -16.03 15.61
N ALA A 67 2.37 -15.92 16.80
CA ALA A 67 1.73 -17.06 17.45
C ALA A 67 0.51 -17.59 16.66
N ASP A 68 -0.26 -16.70 16.02
CA ASP A 68 -1.40 -17.11 15.18
C ASP A 68 -0.93 -17.72 13.87
N ILE A 69 0.14 -17.18 13.28
CA ILE A 69 0.75 -17.75 12.09
C ILE A 69 1.25 -19.17 12.37
N ASP A 70 1.98 -19.37 13.47
CA ASP A 70 2.45 -20.69 13.90
C ASP A 70 1.26 -21.65 14.12
N ARG A 71 0.20 -21.17 14.79
CA ARG A 71 -1.02 -21.93 15.08
C ARG A 71 -1.74 -22.37 13.81
N LEU A 72 -2.08 -21.44 12.91
CA LEU A 72 -2.79 -21.73 11.66
C LEU A 72 -1.94 -22.55 10.68
N SER A 73 -0.62 -22.39 10.69
CA SER A 73 0.29 -23.20 9.85
C SER A 73 0.33 -24.68 10.23
N ALA A 74 -0.09 -25.02 11.46
CA ALA A 74 -0.18 -26.40 11.93
C ALA A 74 -1.50 -27.08 11.52
N ASP A 75 -2.47 -26.32 11.02
CA ASP A 75 -3.76 -26.83 10.59
C ASP A 75 -3.63 -27.57 9.23
N PRO A 76 -3.99 -28.86 9.14
CA PRO A 76 -3.89 -29.62 7.92
C PRO A 76 -4.87 -29.16 6.83
N ASP A 77 -5.93 -28.42 7.16
CA ASP A 77 -6.96 -27.95 6.24
C ASP A 77 -6.67 -26.55 5.68
N LEU A 78 -5.68 -25.85 6.25
CA LEU A 78 -5.27 -24.53 5.80
C LEU A 78 -3.95 -24.57 5.01
N GLU A 79 -3.83 -23.63 4.08
CA GLU A 79 -2.62 -23.30 3.35
C GLU A 79 -2.24 -21.85 3.67
N MET A 80 -0.99 -21.64 4.07
CA MET A 80 -0.47 -20.32 4.40
C MET A 80 0.15 -19.70 3.15
N SER A 81 -0.14 -18.41 2.92
CA SER A 81 0.48 -17.59 1.89
C SER A 81 1.23 -16.42 2.53
N LEU A 82 2.40 -16.11 1.98
CA LEU A 82 3.30 -15.08 2.49
C LEU A 82 3.75 -14.20 1.32
N ALA A 83 3.59 -12.89 1.45
CA ALA A 83 4.07 -11.93 0.47
C ALA A 83 4.77 -10.75 1.14
N ARG A 84 5.72 -10.12 0.45
CA ARG A 84 6.31 -8.86 0.92
C ARG A 84 5.23 -7.78 0.92
N GLY A 85 5.06 -7.10 2.05
CA GLY A 85 4.03 -6.09 2.21
C GLY A 85 4.50 -4.68 1.84
N PHE A 86 3.55 -3.83 1.43
CA PHE A 86 3.79 -2.40 1.28
C PHE A 86 3.77 -1.70 2.63
N HIS A 87 4.74 -2.02 3.47
CA HIS A 87 4.89 -1.47 4.81
C HIS A 87 6.35 -1.12 5.07
N ALA A 88 6.63 -0.01 5.74
CA ALA A 88 7.98 0.31 6.21
C ALA A 88 7.96 0.96 7.58
N PHE A 89 8.89 0.54 8.43
CA PHE A 89 9.16 1.12 9.73
C PHE A 89 10.42 1.99 9.66
N PHE A 90 10.32 3.20 10.21
CA PHE A 90 11.39 4.19 10.22
C PHE A 90 11.69 4.65 11.64
N LEU A 91 12.97 4.86 11.91
CA LEU A 91 13.43 5.77 12.95
C LEU A 91 13.56 7.16 12.31
N LEU A 92 12.71 8.08 12.74
CA LEU A 92 12.73 9.48 12.34
C LEU A 92 13.77 10.25 13.15
N MET A 93 14.51 11.12 12.47
CA MET A 93 15.45 12.05 13.07
C MET A 93 15.00 13.47 12.76
N ASN A 94 15.03 14.37 13.74
CA ASN A 94 14.69 15.77 13.50
C ASN A 94 15.89 16.50 12.90
N ASN A 95 15.91 16.62 11.56
CA ASN A 95 17.05 17.14 10.80
C ASN A 95 17.29 18.64 10.99
N THR A 96 16.45 19.33 11.76
CA THR A 96 16.61 20.75 12.12
C THR A 96 17.29 20.96 13.47
N ARG A 97 17.46 19.92 14.29
CA ARG A 97 18.00 20.01 15.65
C ARG A 97 19.31 19.25 15.80
N ALA A 98 20.22 19.77 16.62
CA ALA A 98 21.45 19.05 16.97
C ALA A 98 21.15 17.78 17.79
N PRO A 99 21.90 16.68 17.59
CA PRO A 99 23.02 16.53 16.65
C PRO A 99 22.59 16.09 15.24
N TRP A 100 21.29 15.86 15.03
CA TRP A 100 20.72 15.29 13.80
C TRP A 100 20.74 16.23 12.60
N ASN A 101 20.99 17.52 12.78
CA ASN A 101 21.21 18.46 11.69
C ASN A 101 22.52 18.21 10.91
N ASP A 102 23.44 17.41 11.43
CA ASP A 102 24.64 16.96 10.70
C ASP A 102 24.38 15.62 9.99
N ARG A 103 24.43 15.62 8.65
CA ARG A 103 24.23 14.40 7.84
C ARG A 103 25.20 13.27 8.16
N ILE A 104 26.45 13.57 8.53
CA ILE A 104 27.46 12.55 8.84
C ILE A 104 27.14 11.89 10.19
N VAL A 105 26.57 12.64 11.13
CA VAL A 105 26.05 12.07 12.38
C VAL A 105 24.88 11.13 12.11
N ARG A 106 23.94 11.51 11.22
CA ARG A 106 22.83 10.63 10.81
C ARG A 106 23.32 9.35 10.14
N GLN A 107 24.29 9.46 9.22
CA GLN A 107 24.93 8.29 8.62
C GLN A 107 25.58 7.37 9.66
N ALA A 108 26.33 7.93 10.62
CA ALA A 108 26.95 7.15 11.68
C ALA A 108 25.92 6.46 12.58
N ALA A 109 24.86 7.17 12.96
CA ALA A 109 23.75 6.59 13.72
C ALA A 109 23.11 5.42 12.97
N ALA A 110 22.82 5.59 11.67
CA ALA A 110 22.27 4.54 10.82
C ALA A 110 23.18 3.31 10.71
N GLN A 111 24.50 3.50 10.61
CA GLN A 111 25.49 2.43 10.55
C GLN A 111 25.71 1.73 11.90
N SER A 112 25.34 2.38 13.02
CA SER A 112 25.44 1.78 14.35
C SER A 112 24.30 0.84 14.73
N ILE A 113 23.24 0.78 13.91
CA ILE A 113 22.04 -0.02 14.15
C ILE A 113 22.14 -1.37 13.41
N ASP A 114 22.23 -2.46 14.17
CA ASP A 114 22.20 -3.84 13.63
C ASP A 114 20.75 -4.28 13.36
N ARG A 115 20.20 -3.78 12.24
CA ARG A 115 18.83 -4.09 11.80
C ARG A 115 18.62 -5.59 11.64
N ASN A 116 19.62 -6.30 11.08
CA ASN A 116 19.49 -7.72 10.80
C ASN A 116 19.29 -8.54 12.07
N SER A 117 20.13 -8.33 13.08
CA SER A 117 20.00 -9.03 14.37
C SER A 117 18.70 -8.63 15.09
N MET A 118 18.41 -7.33 15.14
CA MET A 118 17.26 -6.78 15.85
C MET A 118 15.92 -7.26 15.29
N VAL A 119 15.73 -7.15 13.97
CA VAL A 119 14.49 -7.53 13.27
C VAL A 119 14.27 -9.03 13.36
N ARG A 120 15.31 -9.85 13.18
CA ARG A 120 15.21 -11.31 13.33
C ARG A 120 14.84 -11.72 14.75
N SER A 121 15.41 -11.06 15.76
CA SER A 121 15.13 -11.37 17.17
C SER A 121 13.69 -11.04 17.57
N ILE A 122 13.13 -9.93 17.09
CA ILE A 122 11.76 -9.51 17.45
C ILE A 122 10.71 -10.27 16.63
N TYR A 123 10.90 -10.35 15.31
CA TYR A 123 9.85 -10.80 14.40
C TYR A 123 10.01 -12.24 13.94
N SER A 124 11.04 -12.96 14.38
CA SER A 124 11.27 -14.38 14.02
C SER A 124 11.25 -14.66 12.50
N GLY A 125 11.59 -13.67 11.67
CA GLY A 125 11.61 -13.78 10.21
C GLY A 125 10.36 -13.26 9.47
N TYR A 126 9.31 -12.84 10.18
CA TYR A 126 8.09 -12.25 9.58
C TYR A 126 8.23 -10.77 9.17
N CYS A 127 9.44 -10.22 9.31
CA CYS A 127 9.82 -8.92 8.79
C CYS A 127 11.18 -9.01 8.10
N GLU A 128 11.33 -8.28 7.00
CA GLU A 128 12.59 -8.13 6.25
C GLU A 128 13.30 -6.85 6.71
N PRO A 129 14.57 -6.90 7.14
CA PRO A 129 15.33 -5.70 7.43
C PRO A 129 15.58 -4.90 6.14
N ILE A 130 15.41 -3.58 6.21
CA ILE A 130 15.53 -2.70 5.04
C ILE A 130 16.47 -1.53 5.31
N ASN A 131 17.04 -1.01 4.23
CA ASN A 131 17.87 0.18 4.15
C ASN A 131 17.44 1.10 2.98
N SER A 132 16.19 0.95 2.52
CA SER A 132 15.58 1.78 1.48
C SER A 132 14.34 2.48 2.00
N TRP A 133 14.01 3.61 1.39
CA TRP A 133 12.80 4.39 1.67
C TRP A 133 11.56 3.90 0.93
N LEU A 134 11.73 2.90 0.06
CA LEU A 134 10.64 2.12 -0.50
C LEU A 134 10.75 0.66 -0.04
N PRO A 135 9.61 -0.01 0.24
CA PRO A 135 9.63 -1.40 0.66
C PRO A 135 10.11 -2.31 -0.48
N PRO A 136 10.76 -3.46 -0.19
CA PRO A 136 11.34 -4.34 -1.22
C PRO A 136 10.33 -4.89 -2.24
N VAL A 137 9.03 -4.91 -1.91
CA VAL A 137 7.96 -5.29 -2.85
C VAL A 137 7.73 -4.26 -3.95
N SER A 138 8.08 -2.99 -3.72
CA SER A 138 7.81 -1.93 -4.68
C SER A 138 8.58 -2.18 -5.99
N PRO A 139 7.93 -2.06 -7.16
CA PRO A 139 8.61 -2.11 -8.46
C PRO A 139 9.70 -1.04 -8.63
N TRP A 140 9.67 -0.01 -7.78
CA TRP A 140 10.56 1.14 -7.81
C TRP A 140 11.67 1.05 -6.75
N ALA A 141 11.72 -0.03 -5.96
CA ALA A 141 12.67 -0.17 -4.87
C ALA A 141 14.11 -0.27 -5.39
N SER A 142 15.04 0.38 -4.69
CA SER A 142 16.47 0.18 -4.91
C SER A 142 16.86 -1.31 -4.78
N PRO A 143 17.65 -1.87 -5.71
CA PRO A 143 18.15 -3.25 -5.61
C PRO A 143 18.98 -3.51 -4.35
N ASP A 144 19.67 -2.49 -3.85
CA ASP A 144 20.47 -2.55 -2.61
C ASP A 144 19.64 -2.27 -1.35
N GLY A 145 18.31 -2.21 -1.48
CA GLY A 145 17.41 -1.78 -0.42
C GLY A 145 17.35 -2.68 0.81
N THR A 146 17.94 -3.88 0.76
CA THR A 146 18.07 -4.81 1.90
C THR A 146 19.53 -5.04 2.32
N ARG A 147 20.48 -4.32 1.71
CA ARG A 147 21.90 -4.46 2.02
C ARG A 147 22.16 -4.10 3.48
N ASN A 148 22.88 -4.97 4.19
CA ASN A 148 23.31 -4.67 5.55
C ASN A 148 24.37 -3.56 5.54
N ILE A 149 24.09 -2.46 6.25
CA ILE A 149 25.01 -1.33 6.41
C ILE A 149 25.59 -1.22 7.83
N PHE A 150 25.31 -2.19 8.70
CA PHE A 150 25.79 -2.18 10.07
C PHE A 150 27.32 -2.28 10.11
N ASP A 151 27.95 -1.21 10.59
CA ASP A 151 29.38 -1.11 10.81
C ASP A 151 29.66 -0.08 11.92
N ARG A 152 29.77 -0.57 13.16
CA ARG A 152 30.01 0.28 14.33
C ARG A 152 31.39 0.95 14.30
N ALA A 153 32.39 0.32 13.67
CA ALA A 153 33.73 0.88 13.58
C ALA A 153 33.73 2.08 12.60
N ALA A 154 33.16 1.90 11.41
CA ALA A 154 33.01 2.99 10.44
C ALA A 154 32.11 4.13 10.98
N ALA A 155 31.04 3.81 11.71
CA ALA A 155 30.21 4.80 12.39
C ALA A 155 31.04 5.66 13.36
N ARG A 156 31.88 5.01 14.17
CA ARG A 156 32.77 5.70 15.12
C ARG A 156 33.77 6.61 14.39
N GLU A 157 34.39 6.13 13.31
CA GLU A 157 35.33 6.92 12.51
C GLU A 157 34.66 8.16 11.88
N LYS A 158 33.43 8.03 11.37
CA LYS A 158 32.63 9.16 10.87
C LYS A 158 32.39 10.22 11.94
N LEU A 159 32.07 9.80 13.17
CA LEU A 159 31.86 10.74 14.28
C LEU A 159 33.17 11.47 14.65
N LEU A 160 34.27 10.72 14.74
CA LEU A 160 35.59 11.29 15.06
C LEU A 160 36.08 12.30 14.00
N SER A 161 35.86 12.01 12.71
CA SER A 161 36.25 12.90 11.61
C SER A 161 35.44 14.20 11.56
N ARG A 162 34.25 14.21 12.17
CA ARG A 162 33.43 15.42 12.39
C ARG A 162 33.76 16.18 13.67
N GLY A 163 34.77 15.75 14.41
CA GLY A 163 35.23 16.39 15.64
C GLY A 163 34.51 15.93 16.91
N TYR A 164 33.54 15.01 16.81
CA TYR A 164 32.94 14.42 17.99
C TYR A 164 33.98 13.61 18.76
N ARG A 165 33.84 13.56 20.07
CA ARG A 165 34.73 12.79 20.97
C ARG A 165 33.87 11.96 21.93
N PHE A 166 34.52 11.02 22.61
CA PHE A 166 33.89 10.20 23.63
C PHE A 166 34.44 10.60 24.99
N ASN A 167 33.57 10.88 25.95
CA ASN A 167 33.98 11.10 27.33
C ASN A 167 34.37 9.78 28.02
N PHE A 168 34.82 9.86 29.27
CA PHE A 168 35.21 8.68 30.06
C PHE A 168 34.08 7.66 30.27
N ALA A 169 32.81 8.09 30.18
CA ALA A 169 31.64 7.21 30.26
C ALA A 169 31.25 6.61 28.90
N GLY A 170 32.03 6.85 27.84
CA GLY A 170 31.74 6.37 26.49
C GLY A 170 30.61 7.12 25.77
N LYS A 171 30.17 8.28 26.30
CA LYS A 171 29.14 9.13 25.68
C LYS A 171 29.77 10.18 24.77
N LEU A 172 29.06 10.53 23.71
CA LEU A 172 29.51 11.52 22.73
C LEU A 172 29.51 12.94 23.31
N THR A 173 30.54 13.70 22.96
CA THR A 173 30.62 15.16 23.13
C THR A 173 30.75 15.80 21.77
N ALA A 174 30.09 16.94 21.58
CA ALA A 174 30.14 17.73 20.37
C ALA A 174 31.57 18.28 20.10
N PRO A 175 31.85 18.74 18.87
CA PRO A 175 33.17 19.30 18.52
C PRO A 175 33.61 20.52 19.35
N ASP A 176 32.66 21.23 19.97
CA ASP A 176 32.91 22.35 20.88
C ASP A 176 33.23 21.90 22.33
N GLY A 177 33.28 20.58 22.58
CA GLY A 177 33.56 19.98 23.88
C GLY A 177 32.36 19.84 24.80
N ARG A 178 31.16 20.30 24.40
CA ARG A 178 29.95 20.19 25.22
C ARG A 178 29.31 18.80 25.09
N PRO A 179 28.62 18.31 26.13
CA PRO A 179 27.74 17.14 26.00
C PRO A 179 26.67 17.39 24.92
N LEU A 180 26.21 16.32 24.26
CA LEU A 180 25.07 16.43 23.37
C LEU A 180 23.79 16.80 24.16
N PRO A 181 22.81 17.48 23.54
CA PRO A 181 21.50 17.66 24.13
C PRO A 181 20.86 16.31 24.50
N LYS A 182 19.94 16.31 25.48
CA LYS A 182 19.15 15.11 25.80
C LYS A 182 18.46 14.58 24.54
N ILE A 183 18.63 13.29 24.26
CA ILE A 183 18.01 12.63 23.10
C ILE A 183 16.86 11.76 23.60
N THR A 184 15.63 12.19 23.34
CA THR A 184 14.44 11.38 23.59
C THR A 184 13.99 10.68 22.32
N LEU A 185 13.73 9.38 22.41
CA LEU A 185 13.12 8.58 21.36
C LEU A 185 11.63 8.39 21.67
N LEU A 186 10.77 9.09 20.94
CA LEU A 186 9.33 8.95 21.11
C LEU A 186 8.87 7.60 20.55
N ALA A 187 8.12 6.85 21.36
CA ALA A 187 7.54 5.58 20.97
C ALA A 187 6.09 5.45 21.46
N PRO A 188 5.23 4.74 20.74
CA PRO A 188 3.90 4.43 21.24
C PRO A 188 3.96 3.55 22.49
N LEU A 189 2.90 3.62 23.30
CA LEU A 189 2.77 2.82 24.53
C LEU A 189 2.82 1.31 24.23
N ALA A 190 3.64 0.58 25.00
CA ALA A 190 3.80 -0.87 24.87
C ALA A 190 2.49 -1.65 25.02
N ARG A 191 1.54 -1.15 25.83
CA ARG A 191 0.21 -1.77 25.98
C ARG A 191 -0.65 -1.74 24.70
N VAL A 192 -0.34 -0.84 23.77
CA VAL A 192 -1.05 -0.68 22.49
C VAL A 192 -0.28 -1.38 21.36
N THR A 193 1.05 -1.19 21.33
CA THR A 193 1.91 -1.74 20.27
C THR A 193 3.22 -2.33 20.86
N PRO A 194 3.16 -3.51 21.48
CA PRO A 194 4.29 -4.06 22.25
C PRO A 194 5.55 -4.27 21.40
N THR A 195 5.41 -4.74 20.16
CA THR A 195 6.55 -4.98 19.26
C THR A 195 7.22 -3.68 18.80
N THR A 196 6.45 -2.60 18.63
CA THR A 196 7.00 -1.28 18.29
C THR A 196 7.76 -0.68 19.45
N ALA A 197 7.23 -0.81 20.68
CA ALA A 197 7.92 -0.36 21.88
C ALA A 197 9.24 -1.13 22.10
N GLU A 198 9.23 -2.46 21.95
CA GLU A 198 10.46 -3.27 22.02
C GLU A 198 11.48 -2.86 20.94
N MET A 199 11.03 -2.59 19.72
CA MET A 199 11.89 -2.08 18.65
C MET A 199 12.53 -0.74 19.02
N ALA A 200 11.77 0.19 19.63
CA ALA A 200 12.29 1.47 20.07
C ALA A 200 13.39 1.32 21.14
N GLU A 201 13.21 0.43 22.13
CA GLU A 201 14.23 0.12 23.14
C GLU A 201 15.51 -0.41 22.49
N ARG A 202 15.41 -1.36 21.55
CA ARG A 202 16.59 -1.91 20.86
C ARG A 202 17.32 -0.89 19.98
N LEU A 203 16.57 0.04 19.38
CA LEU A 203 17.15 1.18 18.65
C LEU A 203 17.90 2.11 19.61
N ALA A 204 17.30 2.43 20.77
CA ALA A 204 17.95 3.23 21.80
C ALA A 204 19.23 2.56 22.32
N ASP A 205 19.21 1.25 22.57
CA ASP A 205 20.40 0.48 22.99
C ASP A 205 21.52 0.55 21.95
N SER A 206 21.18 0.41 20.67
CA SER A 206 22.16 0.48 19.57
C SER A 206 22.82 1.85 19.49
N LEU A 207 22.03 2.92 19.64
CA LEU A 207 22.51 4.30 19.65
C LEU A 207 23.33 4.62 20.92
N ASN A 208 22.92 4.11 22.08
CA ASN A 208 23.68 4.20 23.33
C ASN A 208 25.04 3.50 23.23
N ALA A 209 25.10 2.34 22.61
CA ALA A 209 26.36 1.64 22.34
C ALA A 209 27.29 2.40 21.36
N ALA A 210 26.73 3.31 20.55
CA ALA A 210 27.48 4.24 19.71
C ALA A 210 27.79 5.58 20.40
N GLY A 211 27.37 5.75 21.66
CA GLY A 211 27.65 6.92 22.51
C GLY A 211 26.59 8.02 22.48
N PHE A 212 25.49 7.85 21.73
CA PHE A 212 24.34 8.77 21.79
C PHE A 212 23.55 8.47 23.07
N ASP A 213 23.39 9.46 23.95
CA ASP A 213 22.66 9.27 25.21
C ASP A 213 21.14 9.31 24.96
N VAL A 214 20.57 8.15 24.63
CA VAL A 214 19.17 8.02 24.20
C VAL A 214 18.30 7.42 25.30
N GLU A 215 17.17 8.05 25.59
CA GLU A 215 16.12 7.56 26.49
C GLU A 215 14.80 7.41 25.70
N VAL A 216 14.12 6.28 25.85
CA VAL A 216 12.79 6.08 25.24
C VAL A 216 11.73 6.81 26.06
N GLU A 217 10.87 7.56 25.37
CA GLU A 217 9.73 8.26 25.95
C GLU A 217 8.42 7.67 25.40
N PRO A 218 7.73 6.80 26.17
CA PRO A 218 6.46 6.23 25.76
C PRO A 218 5.33 7.27 25.79
N LEU A 219 4.58 7.39 24.69
CA LEU A 219 3.50 8.37 24.53
C LEU A 219 2.27 7.75 23.87
N ASP A 220 1.10 8.34 24.15
CA ASP A 220 -0.10 8.08 23.36
C ASP A 220 0.15 8.48 21.88
N PHE A 221 -0.40 7.71 20.94
CA PHE A 221 -0.11 7.90 19.52
C PHE A 221 -0.53 9.28 19.03
N SER A 222 -1.72 9.76 19.40
CA SER A 222 -2.19 11.09 19.00
C SER A 222 -1.32 12.20 19.59
N ALA A 223 -0.84 12.04 20.82
CA ALA A 223 0.11 12.97 21.43
C ALA A 223 1.48 12.96 20.73
N MET A 224 1.95 11.78 20.31
CA MET A 224 3.19 11.62 19.55
C MET A 224 3.09 12.32 18.18
N ILE A 225 2.00 12.12 17.43
CA ILE A 225 1.75 12.82 16.15
C ILE A 225 1.75 14.33 16.37
N ALA A 226 1.06 14.84 17.40
CA ALA A 226 1.04 16.27 17.69
C ALA A 226 2.45 16.86 17.98
N ARG A 227 3.37 16.08 18.57
CA ARG A 227 4.78 16.49 18.76
C ARG A 227 5.57 16.46 17.45
N LEU A 228 5.36 15.44 16.62
CA LEU A 228 5.98 15.33 15.29
C LEU A 228 5.58 16.51 14.38
N ASP A 229 4.30 16.87 14.37
CA ASP A 229 3.76 17.99 13.58
C ASP A 229 4.41 19.33 13.95
N ARG A 230 4.66 19.54 15.24
CA ARG A 230 5.34 20.74 15.76
C ARG A 230 6.87 20.66 15.70
N LYS A 231 7.43 19.57 15.15
CA LYS A 231 8.88 19.26 15.18
C LYS A 231 9.47 19.28 16.59
N ASP A 232 8.66 18.97 17.60
CA ASP A 232 9.09 18.99 19.00
C ASP A 232 9.52 17.61 19.50
N TYR A 233 10.55 17.09 18.85
CA TYR A 233 11.13 15.79 19.14
C TYR A 233 12.60 15.75 18.71
N SER A 234 13.34 14.77 19.23
CA SER A 234 14.71 14.48 18.79
C SER A 234 14.70 13.28 17.84
N LEU A 235 14.20 12.14 18.35
CA LEU A 235 13.95 10.93 17.58
C LEU A 235 12.50 10.47 17.79
N ALA A 236 11.96 9.72 16.82
CA ALA A 236 10.68 9.03 16.96
C ALA A 236 10.67 7.76 16.11
N VAL A 237 9.85 6.78 16.48
CA VAL A 237 9.55 5.64 15.59
C VAL A 237 8.19 5.80 14.93
N LEU A 238 8.10 5.47 13.64
CA LEU A 238 6.84 5.47 12.91
C LEU A 238 6.83 4.40 11.82
N ALA A 239 5.67 3.81 11.62
CA ALA A 239 5.44 2.83 10.56
C ALA A 239 4.36 3.34 9.61
N TRP A 240 4.49 2.99 8.33
CA TRP A 240 3.57 3.41 7.28
C TRP A 240 3.17 2.23 6.42
N SER A 241 1.87 2.13 6.13
CA SER A 241 1.42 1.45 4.91
C SER A 241 1.70 2.37 3.73
N MET A 242 2.33 1.84 2.69
CA MET A 242 2.83 2.61 1.54
C MET A 242 2.09 2.21 0.27
N GLY A 243 2.15 3.07 -0.75
CA GLY A 243 1.62 2.76 -2.07
C GLY A 243 2.57 1.91 -2.91
N ARG A 244 2.04 1.36 -4.00
CA ARG A 244 2.83 0.73 -5.08
C ARG A 244 3.82 1.70 -5.70
N ASN A 245 3.36 2.93 -5.90
CA ASN A 245 4.10 4.02 -6.51
C ASN A 245 5.06 4.69 -5.51
N PRO A 246 6.12 5.36 -5.98
CA PRO A 246 7.13 5.98 -5.14
C PRO A 246 6.73 7.38 -4.65
N ASP A 247 5.42 7.69 -4.55
CA ASP A 247 4.90 9.02 -4.19
C ASP A 247 5.30 9.44 -2.77
N SER A 248 5.40 8.47 -1.87
CA SER A 248 5.91 8.64 -0.51
C SER A 248 7.29 9.30 -0.44
N LEU A 249 8.15 9.14 -1.45
CA LEU A 249 9.46 9.80 -1.51
C LEU A 249 9.29 11.33 -1.54
N TYR A 250 8.34 11.84 -2.34
CA TYR A 250 8.03 13.27 -2.39
C TYR A 250 7.37 13.71 -1.08
N SER A 251 6.32 13.00 -0.67
CA SER A 251 5.51 13.36 0.51
C SER A 251 6.34 13.44 1.79
N PHE A 252 7.30 12.54 1.98
CA PHE A 252 8.07 12.45 3.22
C PHE A 252 9.33 13.32 3.24
N TYR A 253 9.87 13.75 2.09
CA TYR A 253 11.20 14.35 2.05
C TYR A 253 11.34 15.62 1.21
N HIS A 254 10.36 16.00 0.39
CA HIS A 254 10.42 17.27 -0.33
C HIS A 254 10.21 18.45 0.63
N SER A 255 10.98 19.54 0.45
CA SER A 255 10.92 20.72 1.33
C SER A 255 9.56 21.40 1.37
N SER A 256 8.77 21.32 0.29
CA SER A 256 7.40 21.89 0.26
C SER A 256 6.43 21.15 1.18
N MET A 257 6.77 19.93 1.61
CA MET A 257 5.96 19.13 2.54
C MET A 257 6.33 19.39 4.00
N ASP A 258 7.35 20.24 4.27
CA ASP A 258 7.73 20.71 5.60
C ASP A 258 6.87 21.92 5.99
N VAL A 259 5.58 21.65 6.19
CA VAL A 259 4.55 22.59 6.63
C VAL A 259 3.84 22.03 7.87
N ALA A 260 3.07 22.85 8.58
CA ALA A 260 2.30 22.38 9.74
C ALA A 260 1.34 21.24 9.33
N GLY A 261 1.45 20.08 9.99
CA GLY A 261 0.71 18.86 9.65
C GLY A 261 1.17 18.16 8.35
N GLY A 262 2.28 18.61 7.75
CA GLY A 262 2.84 18.03 6.54
C GLY A 262 3.62 16.74 6.78
N TYR A 263 3.66 15.89 5.75
CA TYR A 263 4.27 14.56 5.83
C TYR A 263 5.81 14.54 5.88
N ASN A 264 6.50 15.67 5.61
CA ASN A 264 7.93 15.76 5.85
C ASN A 264 8.20 15.91 7.34
N MET A 265 7.98 14.83 8.09
CA MET A 265 8.06 14.81 9.55
C MET A 265 9.49 15.09 10.04
N THR A 266 10.50 14.74 9.25
CA THR A 266 11.93 14.90 9.56
C THR A 266 12.45 16.34 9.44
N GLY A 267 11.73 17.23 8.74
CA GLY A 267 12.20 18.59 8.44
C GLY A 267 13.37 18.59 7.46
N THR A 268 13.39 17.63 6.53
CA THR A 268 14.43 17.52 5.50
C THR A 268 14.29 18.64 4.49
N ARG A 269 15.40 19.33 4.21
CA ARG A 269 15.46 20.36 3.17
C ARG A 269 16.79 20.25 2.42
N ASP A 270 16.73 19.82 1.17
CA ASP A 270 17.91 19.69 0.31
C ASP A 270 17.53 19.96 -1.15
N ALA A 271 18.23 20.91 -1.78
CA ALA A 271 17.86 21.38 -3.11
C ALA A 271 18.05 20.32 -4.22
N ALA A 272 19.04 19.42 -4.08
CA ALA A 272 19.25 18.35 -5.06
C ALA A 272 18.16 17.28 -4.93
N LEU A 273 17.81 16.93 -3.69
CA LEU A 273 16.70 16.01 -3.42
C LEU A 273 15.37 16.61 -3.90
N ASP A 274 15.09 17.88 -3.61
CA ASP A 274 13.88 18.56 -4.07
C ASP A 274 13.76 18.55 -5.60
N ALA A 275 14.86 18.82 -6.29
CA ALA A 275 14.91 18.76 -7.75
C ALA A 275 14.65 17.33 -8.29
N ALA A 276 15.21 16.30 -7.67
CA ALA A 276 14.99 14.91 -8.06
C ALA A 276 13.53 14.46 -7.80
N LEU A 277 12.99 14.80 -6.63
CA LEU A 277 11.61 14.49 -6.25
C LEU A 277 10.59 15.27 -7.11
N THR A 278 10.88 16.52 -7.47
CA THR A 278 10.05 17.30 -8.41
C THR A 278 10.05 16.67 -9.80
N LYS A 279 11.23 16.27 -10.31
CA LYS A 279 11.33 15.51 -11.58
C LYS A 279 10.55 14.20 -11.53
N LEU A 280 10.56 13.50 -10.39
CA LEU A 280 9.78 12.29 -10.20
C LEU A 280 8.27 12.60 -10.26
N ARG A 281 7.80 13.60 -9.51
CA ARG A 281 6.38 13.96 -9.42
C ARG A 281 5.78 14.43 -10.75
N PHE A 282 6.59 15.09 -11.58
CA PHE A 282 6.16 15.66 -12.87
C PHE A 282 6.88 15.01 -14.06
N ALA A 283 7.28 13.73 -13.94
CA ALA A 283 7.94 13.01 -15.02
C ALA A 283 7.01 12.90 -16.24
N PRO A 284 7.47 13.15 -17.48
CA PRO A 284 6.62 13.06 -18.67
C PRO A 284 6.28 11.62 -19.09
N ASP A 285 7.08 10.65 -18.65
CA ASP A 285 6.98 9.25 -19.01
C ASP A 285 7.56 8.34 -17.91
N LYS A 286 7.26 7.03 -17.98
CA LYS A 286 7.72 6.03 -17.01
C LYS A 286 9.24 5.99 -16.87
N ALA A 287 9.99 6.02 -17.98
CA ALA A 287 11.45 5.92 -17.95
C ALA A 287 12.09 7.15 -17.28
N SER A 288 11.50 8.33 -17.48
CA SER A 288 11.87 9.57 -16.79
C SER A 288 11.57 9.48 -15.29
N ALA A 289 10.42 8.91 -14.91
CA ALA A 289 10.08 8.64 -13.52
C ALA A 289 11.05 7.65 -12.86
N GLU A 290 11.47 6.59 -13.56
CA GLU A 290 12.39 5.57 -13.04
C GLU A 290 13.76 6.17 -12.73
N ARG A 291 14.29 6.98 -13.66
CA ARG A 291 15.56 7.71 -13.45
C ARG A 291 15.47 8.67 -12.27
N ALA A 292 14.39 9.43 -12.15
CA ALA A 292 14.20 10.37 -11.06
C ALA A 292 14.02 9.68 -9.69
N SER A 293 13.30 8.55 -9.65
CA SER A 293 13.15 7.73 -8.45
C SER A 293 14.48 7.14 -7.98
N ALA A 294 15.28 6.60 -8.90
CA ALA A 294 16.61 6.07 -8.59
C ALA A 294 17.54 7.16 -8.03
N GLU A 295 17.53 8.36 -8.64
CA GLU A 295 18.31 9.50 -8.16
C GLU A 295 17.86 9.97 -6.78
N ALA A 296 16.55 10.09 -6.54
CA ALA A 296 16.01 10.45 -5.24
C ALA A 296 16.42 9.44 -4.15
N GLN A 297 16.30 8.14 -4.42
CA GLN A 297 16.72 7.10 -3.48
C GLN A 297 18.23 7.12 -3.20
N ARG A 298 19.07 7.40 -4.21
CA ARG A 298 20.52 7.59 -4.02
C ARG A 298 20.80 8.78 -3.09
N LEU A 299 20.17 9.92 -3.34
CA LEU A 299 20.32 11.13 -2.51
C LEU A 299 19.82 10.89 -1.08
N LEU A 300 18.72 10.16 -0.90
CA LEU A 300 18.24 9.76 0.43
C LEU A 300 19.27 8.88 1.15
N GLY A 301 19.92 7.95 0.44
CA GLY A 301 21.02 7.15 0.98
C GLY A 301 22.22 7.98 1.46
N GLU A 302 22.48 9.12 0.81
CA GLU A 302 23.55 10.04 1.22
C GLU A 302 23.12 10.97 2.37
N LEU A 303 21.89 11.46 2.34
CA LEU A 303 21.36 12.41 3.32
C LEU A 303 20.92 11.74 4.63
N VAL A 304 20.46 10.50 4.55
CA VAL A 304 19.89 9.68 5.63
C VAL A 304 18.93 10.52 6.50
N PRO A 305 17.84 11.05 5.93
CA PRO A 305 16.93 11.93 6.67
C PRO A 305 16.12 11.18 7.75
N SER A 306 15.95 9.88 7.55
CA SER A 306 15.40 8.92 8.50
C SER A 306 16.19 7.61 8.34
N VAL A 307 15.99 6.68 9.24
CA VAL A 307 16.58 5.35 9.17
C VAL A 307 15.48 4.33 8.90
N PRO A 308 15.38 3.77 7.68
CA PRO A 308 14.57 2.58 7.43
C PRO A 308 15.07 1.42 8.30
N VAL A 309 14.16 0.63 8.87
CA VAL A 309 14.50 -0.47 9.79
C VAL A 309 14.02 -1.81 9.24
N TYR A 310 12.72 -1.95 8.99
CA TYR A 310 12.14 -3.18 8.44
C TYR A 310 10.89 -2.92 7.60
N SER A 311 10.61 -3.89 6.73
CA SER A 311 9.33 -4.07 6.04
C SER A 311 8.66 -5.35 6.57
N ARG A 312 7.32 -5.38 6.62
CA ARG A 312 6.56 -6.53 7.13
C ARG A 312 6.12 -7.39 5.96
N PHE A 313 6.12 -8.72 6.14
CA PHE A 313 5.42 -9.61 5.23
C PHE A 313 3.92 -9.61 5.54
N SER A 314 3.08 -9.56 4.49
CA SER A 314 1.66 -9.88 4.58
C SER A 314 1.50 -11.39 4.66
N VAL A 315 0.61 -11.86 5.54
CA VAL A 315 0.34 -13.28 5.74
C VAL A 315 -1.17 -13.51 5.64
N ALA A 316 -1.57 -14.51 4.88
CA ALA A 316 -2.96 -14.96 4.82
C ALA A 316 -3.05 -16.48 4.89
N ALA A 317 -4.13 -16.98 5.47
CA ALA A 317 -4.50 -18.39 5.47
C ALA A 317 -5.68 -18.61 4.50
N VAL A 318 -5.63 -19.70 3.74
CA VAL A 318 -6.71 -20.10 2.84
C VAL A 318 -7.06 -21.58 3.05
N SER A 319 -8.34 -21.87 3.05
CA SER A 319 -8.90 -23.21 3.16
C SER A 319 -8.58 -24.05 1.92
N LYS A 320 -8.04 -25.25 2.13
CA LYS A 320 -7.75 -26.23 1.06
C LYS A 320 -9.00 -26.79 0.39
N LYS A 321 -10.20 -26.41 0.86
CA LYS A 321 -11.47 -26.63 0.15
C LYS A 321 -11.49 -25.92 -1.21
N TRP A 322 -10.60 -24.96 -1.44
CA TRP A 322 -10.47 -24.23 -2.69
C TRP A 322 -9.23 -24.68 -3.49
N ARG A 323 -9.34 -24.61 -4.82
CA ARG A 323 -8.22 -24.75 -5.76
C ARG A 323 -8.15 -23.50 -6.64
N ASN A 324 -7.06 -23.34 -7.40
CA ASN A 324 -6.78 -22.15 -8.21
C ASN A 324 -6.66 -20.85 -7.38
N VAL A 325 -6.13 -20.98 -6.17
CA VAL A 325 -5.75 -19.82 -5.35
C VAL A 325 -4.46 -19.23 -5.91
N LEU A 326 -4.41 -17.90 -6.05
CA LEU A 326 -3.22 -17.21 -6.52
C LEU A 326 -2.49 -16.55 -5.36
N SER A 327 -1.23 -16.92 -5.17
CA SER A 327 -0.32 -16.25 -4.24
C SER A 327 1.08 -16.19 -4.83
N THR A 328 1.79 -15.10 -4.58
CA THR A 328 3.17 -14.86 -5.04
C THR A 328 3.99 -14.28 -3.90
N ASP A 329 5.26 -13.95 -4.14
CA ASP A 329 6.08 -13.18 -3.22
C ASP A 329 5.63 -11.72 -3.03
N ARG A 330 4.63 -11.28 -3.80
CA ARG A 330 4.11 -9.90 -3.83
C ARG A 330 2.63 -9.78 -3.47
N ILE A 331 1.87 -10.87 -3.54
CA ILE A 331 0.46 -10.91 -3.12
C ILE A 331 0.15 -12.18 -2.33
N THR A 332 -0.58 -12.03 -1.23
CA THR A 332 -1.15 -13.14 -0.43
C THR A 332 -2.44 -13.66 -1.06
N ALA A 333 -2.97 -14.78 -0.56
CA ALA A 333 -4.14 -15.47 -1.12
C ALA A 333 -5.44 -14.64 -1.10
N ASP A 334 -5.56 -13.65 -0.22
CA ASP A 334 -6.69 -12.72 -0.05
C ASP A 334 -6.69 -11.59 -1.10
N ASN A 335 -6.58 -11.95 -2.38
CA ASN A 335 -6.53 -11.00 -3.49
C ASN A 335 -7.63 -11.25 -4.54
N MET A 336 -7.89 -10.24 -5.37
CA MET A 336 -8.96 -10.30 -6.39
C MET A 336 -8.78 -11.44 -7.40
N TRP A 337 -7.55 -11.76 -7.79
CA TRP A 337 -7.29 -12.85 -8.74
C TRP A 337 -7.67 -14.21 -8.17
N THR A 338 -7.40 -14.45 -6.88
CA THR A 338 -7.93 -15.63 -6.17
C THR A 338 -9.45 -15.65 -6.22
N LEU A 339 -10.12 -14.53 -5.89
CA LEU A 339 -11.59 -14.50 -5.90
C LEU A 339 -12.19 -14.74 -7.29
N VAL A 340 -11.48 -14.38 -8.36
CA VAL A 340 -11.89 -14.67 -9.73
C VAL A 340 -11.65 -16.15 -10.10
N MET A 341 -10.48 -16.70 -9.79
CA MET A 341 -10.07 -18.02 -10.30
C MET A 341 -10.49 -19.19 -9.42
N ALA A 342 -10.66 -18.95 -8.12
CA ALA A 342 -10.87 -20.00 -7.14
C ALA A 342 -12.21 -20.70 -7.34
N GLU A 343 -12.20 -22.01 -7.16
CA GLU A 343 -13.38 -22.86 -7.25
C GLU A 343 -13.31 -23.99 -6.21
N PRO A 344 -14.47 -24.55 -5.81
CA PRO A 344 -14.49 -25.64 -4.84
C PRO A 344 -13.70 -26.85 -5.36
N ARG A 345 -12.74 -27.33 -4.57
CA ARG A 345 -11.82 -28.41 -4.94
C ARG A 345 -12.54 -29.71 -5.29
N ASP A 346 -13.66 -29.99 -4.62
CA ASP A 346 -14.51 -31.16 -4.88
C ASP A 346 -15.62 -30.92 -5.91
N GLY A 347 -15.69 -29.72 -6.50
CA GLY A 347 -16.74 -29.32 -7.45
C GLY A 347 -18.11 -29.06 -6.83
N THR A 348 -18.28 -29.24 -5.52
CA THR A 348 -19.56 -29.00 -4.84
C THR A 348 -19.71 -27.51 -4.56
N ALA A 349 -20.70 -26.90 -5.22
CA ALA A 349 -21.02 -25.49 -5.07
C ALA A 349 -21.18 -25.10 -3.60
N ARG A 350 -20.49 -24.02 -3.20
CA ARG A 350 -20.53 -23.48 -1.84
C ARG A 350 -20.19 -21.99 -1.86
N THR A 351 -20.62 -21.30 -0.82
CA THR A 351 -20.24 -19.91 -0.54
C THR A 351 -18.80 -19.87 -0.04
N MET A 352 -17.95 -19.01 -0.60
CA MET A 352 -16.65 -18.69 -0.01
C MET A 352 -16.86 -17.72 1.14
N THR A 353 -16.23 -17.94 2.29
CA THR A 353 -16.25 -17.01 3.42
C THR A 353 -14.90 -16.32 3.62
N MET A 354 -14.90 -15.00 3.77
CA MET A 354 -13.69 -14.22 4.00
C MET A 354 -13.91 -13.23 5.16
N ALA A 355 -12.90 -13.02 6.00
CA ALA A 355 -12.99 -12.08 7.10
C ALA A 355 -13.07 -10.62 6.61
N LEU A 356 -13.89 -9.83 7.31
CA LEU A 356 -13.96 -8.38 7.22
C LEU A 356 -13.76 -7.82 8.64
N ALA A 357 -12.61 -7.19 8.90
CA ALA A 357 -12.18 -6.88 10.27
C ALA A 357 -12.91 -5.68 10.92
N GLU A 358 -13.62 -4.88 10.14
CA GLU A 358 -14.52 -3.83 10.64
C GLU A 358 -15.71 -3.73 9.69
N GLU A 359 -16.85 -3.35 10.24
CA GLU A 359 -18.03 -3.05 9.43
C GLU A 359 -17.77 -1.90 8.44
N PRO A 360 -18.24 -2.00 7.18
CA PRO A 360 -18.17 -0.87 6.24
C PRO A 360 -18.94 0.33 6.78
N ARG A 361 -18.23 1.45 7.03
CA ARG A 361 -18.87 2.68 7.53
C ARG A 361 -19.88 3.28 6.56
N SER A 362 -19.64 3.06 5.26
CA SER A 362 -20.47 3.53 4.16
C SER A 362 -20.15 2.68 2.93
N LEU A 363 -21.17 2.39 2.14
CA LEU A 363 -21.03 1.81 0.79
C LEU A 363 -21.30 2.85 -0.32
N ASN A 364 -21.40 4.14 0.02
CA ASN A 364 -21.38 5.21 -0.96
C ASN A 364 -19.92 5.44 -1.44
N PRO A 365 -19.61 5.19 -2.73
CA PRO A 365 -18.23 5.30 -3.23
C PRO A 365 -17.62 6.70 -3.13
N PHE A 366 -18.44 7.75 -3.06
CA PHE A 366 -17.99 9.14 -2.97
C PHE A 366 -17.63 9.59 -1.54
N THR A 367 -18.14 8.89 -0.51
CA THR A 367 -17.86 9.19 0.90
C THR A 367 -17.08 8.10 1.62
N ALA A 368 -17.03 6.88 1.07
CA ALA A 368 -16.30 5.75 1.63
C ALA A 368 -14.79 6.04 1.75
N SER A 369 -14.29 6.12 2.98
CA SER A 369 -12.88 6.38 3.29
C SER A 369 -12.16 5.19 3.95
N SER A 370 -12.90 4.23 4.52
CA SER A 370 -12.33 3.08 5.22
C SER A 370 -11.80 2.01 4.24
N ALA A 371 -10.72 1.32 4.62
CA ALA A 371 -10.19 0.20 3.82
C ALA A 371 -11.22 -0.94 3.67
N TYR A 372 -12.05 -1.17 4.70
CA TYR A 372 -13.06 -2.22 4.72
C TYR A 372 -14.24 -1.92 3.79
N SER A 373 -14.67 -0.66 3.69
CA SER A 373 -15.59 -0.22 2.63
C SER A 373 -15.02 -0.55 1.24
N TRP A 374 -13.73 -0.30 1.03
CA TRP A 374 -13.08 -0.55 -0.27
C TRP A 374 -12.77 -2.02 -0.54
N GLN A 375 -12.69 -2.87 0.48
CA GLN A 375 -12.67 -4.32 0.29
C GLN A 375 -13.98 -4.81 -0.36
N VAL A 376 -15.13 -4.20 -0.03
CA VAL A 376 -16.42 -4.47 -0.68
C VAL A 376 -16.50 -3.77 -2.04
N LEU A 377 -16.28 -2.45 -2.07
CA LEU A 377 -16.48 -1.64 -3.27
C LEU A 377 -15.49 -2.01 -4.39
N GLY A 378 -14.26 -2.41 -4.06
CA GLY A 378 -13.27 -2.88 -5.04
C GLY A 378 -13.63 -4.20 -5.73
N MET A 379 -14.61 -4.95 -5.22
CA MET A 379 -15.18 -6.12 -5.92
C MET A 379 -16.25 -5.74 -6.94
N ILE A 380 -16.83 -4.54 -6.82
CA ILE A 380 -17.91 -4.02 -7.65
C ILE A 380 -17.37 -3.06 -8.73
N TYR A 381 -16.41 -2.21 -8.38
CA TYR A 381 -15.82 -1.22 -9.26
C TYR A 381 -14.42 -1.68 -9.71
N GLU A 382 -14.22 -1.83 -11.03
CA GLU A 382 -12.95 -2.23 -11.64
C GLU A 382 -12.31 -1.02 -12.33
N GLY A 383 -10.99 -0.88 -12.29
CA GLY A 383 -10.25 0.21 -12.93
C GLY A 383 -10.00 0.00 -14.43
N LEU A 384 -9.53 1.04 -15.13
CA LEU A 384 -9.13 0.91 -16.55
C LEU A 384 -7.89 0.03 -16.70
N ILE A 385 -7.00 0.09 -15.71
CA ILE A 385 -5.81 -0.75 -15.61
C ILE A 385 -5.89 -1.59 -14.33
N ALA A 386 -5.19 -2.72 -14.34
CA ALA A 386 -5.01 -3.60 -13.20
C ALA A 386 -3.51 -3.80 -12.93
N SER A 387 -3.18 -4.45 -11.81
CA SER A 387 -1.79 -4.77 -11.47
C SER A 387 -1.50 -6.25 -11.69
N ASN A 388 -0.37 -6.54 -12.35
CA ASN A 388 0.09 -7.89 -12.55
C ASN A 388 0.45 -8.53 -11.19
N PRO A 389 -0.10 -9.71 -10.84
CA PRO A 389 0.12 -10.31 -9.52
C PRO A 389 1.56 -10.78 -9.26
N PHE A 390 2.39 -10.92 -10.30
CA PHE A 390 3.78 -11.38 -10.20
C PHE A 390 4.79 -10.24 -10.33
N THR A 391 4.52 -9.25 -11.18
CA THR A 391 5.45 -8.13 -11.42
C THR A 391 5.00 -6.82 -10.78
N LEU A 392 3.72 -6.70 -10.43
CA LEU A 392 3.03 -5.48 -10.01
C LEU A 392 3.05 -4.35 -11.06
N GLU A 393 3.45 -4.66 -12.28
CA GLU A 393 3.36 -3.71 -13.39
C GLU A 393 1.90 -3.52 -13.84
N ASP A 394 1.66 -2.39 -14.49
CA ASP A 394 0.35 -2.08 -15.07
C ASP A 394 0.02 -3.10 -16.17
N MET A 395 -1.23 -3.54 -16.18
CA MET A 395 -1.77 -4.48 -17.17
C MET A 395 -3.23 -4.14 -17.51
N PRO A 396 -3.77 -4.64 -18.63
CA PRO A 396 -5.15 -4.37 -19.05
C PRO A 396 -6.21 -4.69 -17.97
N GLY A 397 -7.05 -3.69 -17.67
CA GLY A 397 -8.29 -3.80 -16.89
C GLY A 397 -9.50 -3.71 -17.82
N LEU A 398 -10.35 -2.68 -17.63
CA LEU A 398 -11.40 -2.32 -18.59
C LEU A 398 -10.83 -1.79 -19.92
N ALA A 399 -9.66 -1.16 -19.90
CA ALA A 399 -8.94 -0.75 -21.11
C ALA A 399 -8.07 -1.91 -21.63
N GLU A 400 -8.09 -2.14 -22.95
CA GLU A 400 -7.18 -3.08 -23.63
C GLU A 400 -5.84 -2.44 -23.95
N GLU A 401 -5.83 -1.13 -24.20
CA GLU A 401 -4.64 -0.33 -24.49
C GLU A 401 -4.79 1.05 -23.86
N TRP A 402 -3.68 1.62 -23.42
CA TRP A 402 -3.60 3.03 -23.03
C TRP A 402 -2.26 3.64 -23.45
N ARG A 403 -2.24 4.97 -23.58
CA ARG A 403 -1.04 5.77 -23.85
C ARG A 403 -0.99 6.97 -22.91
N VAL A 404 0.21 7.28 -22.45
CA VAL A 404 0.52 8.47 -21.67
C VAL A 404 1.50 9.28 -22.50
N GLU A 405 1.02 10.37 -23.08
CA GLU A 405 1.80 11.20 -24.00
C GLU A 405 1.95 12.61 -23.41
N THR A 406 3.09 13.24 -23.64
CA THR A 406 3.27 14.66 -23.35
C THR A 406 3.17 15.43 -24.65
N GLU A 407 2.17 16.30 -24.75
CA GLU A 407 1.95 17.18 -25.89
C GLU A 407 2.27 18.64 -25.51
N GLY A 408 2.61 19.47 -26.50
CA GLY A 408 3.05 20.86 -26.29
C GLY A 408 4.52 21.00 -25.86
N GLU A 409 4.97 22.24 -25.69
CA GLU A 409 6.35 22.57 -25.35
C GLU A 409 6.44 23.61 -24.22
N GLY A 410 7.53 23.56 -23.45
CA GLY A 410 7.81 24.52 -22.39
C GLY A 410 6.65 24.63 -21.39
N ALA A 411 6.17 25.86 -21.17
CA ALA A 411 5.07 26.12 -20.25
C ALA A 411 3.69 25.63 -20.74
N ALA A 412 3.55 25.29 -22.03
CA ALA A 412 2.33 24.74 -22.60
C ALA A 412 2.32 23.20 -22.62
N ALA A 413 3.40 22.55 -22.17
CA ALA A 413 3.50 21.10 -22.12
C ALA A 413 2.48 20.52 -21.13
N HIS A 414 1.79 19.46 -21.54
CA HIS A 414 0.76 18.80 -20.76
C HIS A 414 0.64 17.32 -21.11
N THR A 415 0.09 16.53 -20.18
CA THR A 415 -0.15 15.10 -20.38
C THR A 415 -1.50 14.86 -21.05
N VAL A 416 -1.52 13.98 -22.05
CA VAL A 416 -2.73 13.44 -22.68
C VAL A 416 -2.77 11.93 -22.42
N LEU A 417 -3.85 11.48 -21.78
CA LEU A 417 -4.13 10.08 -21.54
C LEU A 417 -5.13 9.60 -22.60
N ARG A 418 -4.77 8.54 -23.34
CA ARG A 418 -5.66 7.93 -24.33
C ARG A 418 -5.93 6.49 -23.92
N PHE A 419 -7.19 6.13 -23.76
CA PHE A 419 -7.62 4.78 -23.41
C PHE A 419 -8.49 4.20 -24.51
N ARG A 420 -8.27 2.92 -24.81
CA ARG A 420 -9.14 2.11 -25.65
C ARG A 420 -9.76 1.01 -24.80
N LEU A 421 -11.08 1.03 -24.69
CA LEU A 421 -11.85 0.06 -23.91
C LEU A 421 -11.97 -1.28 -24.64
N LYS A 422 -12.00 -2.36 -23.86
CA LYS A 422 -12.32 -3.71 -24.35
C LYS A 422 -13.69 -3.76 -25.01
N GLU A 423 -13.88 -4.72 -25.91
CA GLU A 423 -15.17 -4.92 -26.58
C GLU A 423 -16.23 -5.52 -25.66
N ASN A 424 -17.49 -5.20 -25.94
CA ASN A 424 -18.66 -5.80 -25.30
C ASN A 424 -18.70 -5.66 -23.76
N LEU A 425 -18.05 -4.64 -23.21
CA LEU A 425 -18.13 -4.32 -21.79
C LEU A 425 -19.57 -4.01 -21.39
N ARG A 426 -19.97 -4.53 -20.24
CA ARG A 426 -21.29 -4.32 -19.65
C ARG A 426 -21.16 -4.00 -18.18
N TRP A 427 -22.06 -3.15 -17.71
CA TRP A 427 -22.32 -2.99 -16.30
C TRP A 427 -23.01 -4.24 -15.74
N ASN A 428 -22.97 -4.39 -14.43
CA ASN A 428 -23.54 -5.53 -13.73
C ASN A 428 -25.09 -5.64 -13.81
N ASP A 429 -25.76 -4.61 -14.36
CA ASP A 429 -27.19 -4.62 -14.70
C ASP A 429 -27.46 -4.94 -16.19
N GLY A 430 -26.41 -5.29 -16.95
CA GLY A 430 -26.49 -5.70 -18.35
C GLY A 430 -26.42 -4.55 -19.36
N THR A 431 -26.49 -3.29 -18.93
CA THR A 431 -26.35 -2.14 -19.83
C THR A 431 -24.93 -2.04 -20.41
N PRO A 432 -24.75 -1.55 -21.65
CA PRO A 432 -23.41 -1.35 -22.21
C PRO A 432 -22.58 -0.36 -21.38
N LEU A 433 -21.29 -0.67 -21.20
CA LEU A 433 -20.31 0.24 -20.63
C LEU A 433 -19.56 0.94 -21.76
N THR A 434 -19.51 2.27 -21.72
CA THR A 434 -18.92 3.09 -22.78
C THR A 434 -17.98 4.16 -22.24
N ALA A 435 -17.12 4.72 -23.10
CA ALA A 435 -16.28 5.87 -22.77
C ALA A 435 -17.12 7.11 -22.35
N GLY A 436 -18.38 7.21 -22.78
CA GLY A 436 -19.30 8.25 -22.32
C GLY A 436 -19.62 8.15 -20.84
N ASP A 437 -19.73 6.94 -20.28
CA ASP A 437 -19.91 6.72 -18.85
C ASP A 437 -18.68 7.17 -18.04
N LEU A 438 -17.48 6.89 -18.57
CA LEU A 438 -16.22 7.28 -17.93
C LEU A 438 -16.07 8.80 -17.91
N LYS A 439 -16.40 9.46 -19.03
CA LYS A 439 -16.47 10.92 -19.12
C LYS A 439 -17.44 11.50 -18.09
N ALA A 440 -18.67 10.98 -18.02
CA ALA A 440 -19.66 11.44 -17.05
C ALA A 440 -19.18 11.27 -15.60
N THR A 441 -18.46 10.18 -15.31
CA THR A 441 -17.85 9.95 -13.99
C THR A 441 -16.78 11.01 -13.67
N ILE A 442 -15.85 11.29 -14.59
CA ILE A 442 -14.82 12.34 -14.40
C ILE A 442 -15.48 13.71 -14.20
N ASP A 443 -16.42 14.07 -15.07
CA ASP A 443 -17.12 15.35 -15.04
C ASP A 443 -17.89 15.52 -13.71
N PHE A 444 -18.55 14.47 -13.23
CA PHE A 444 -19.25 14.48 -11.95
C PHE A 444 -18.30 14.69 -10.77
N ILE A 445 -17.18 13.95 -10.72
CA ILE A 445 -16.21 14.06 -9.63
C ILE A 445 -15.57 15.46 -9.63
N HIS A 446 -15.23 15.97 -10.81
CA HIS A 446 -14.61 17.29 -10.96
C HIS A 446 -15.58 18.40 -10.55
N LYS A 447 -16.83 18.37 -11.03
CA LYS A 447 -17.87 19.36 -10.72
C LYS A 447 -18.19 19.44 -9.22
N ASN A 448 -18.22 18.29 -8.55
CA ASN A 448 -18.61 18.20 -7.14
C ASN A 448 -17.42 18.24 -6.17
N GLU A 449 -16.19 18.34 -6.68
CA GLU A 449 -14.95 18.36 -5.91
C GLU A 449 -14.86 17.21 -4.88
N ILE A 450 -15.23 15.99 -5.29
CA ILE A 450 -15.35 14.85 -4.37
C ILE A 450 -14.00 14.62 -3.67
N PRO A 451 -13.85 14.84 -2.35
CA PRO A 451 -12.54 15.00 -1.71
C PRO A 451 -11.60 13.82 -1.90
N ARG A 452 -12.14 12.59 -1.89
CA ARG A 452 -11.36 11.37 -2.07
C ARG A 452 -10.70 11.26 -3.45
N PHE A 453 -11.35 11.77 -4.49
CA PHE A 453 -10.93 11.60 -5.88
C PHE A 453 -10.55 12.91 -6.54
N PHE A 454 -10.67 14.04 -5.83
CA PHE A 454 -10.47 15.36 -6.42
C PHE A 454 -9.03 15.52 -6.94
N ASP A 455 -8.04 15.00 -6.24
CA ASP A 455 -6.65 14.99 -6.70
C ASP A 455 -6.45 14.27 -8.04
N ALA A 456 -7.34 13.34 -8.39
CA ALA A 456 -7.28 12.63 -9.67
C ALA A 456 -7.85 13.43 -10.85
N VAL A 457 -8.76 14.39 -10.58
CA VAL A 457 -9.48 15.11 -11.63
C VAL A 457 -9.24 16.62 -11.65
N LYS A 458 -8.72 17.23 -10.58
CA LYS A 458 -8.54 18.71 -10.46
C LYS A 458 -7.72 19.31 -11.61
N ASP A 459 -6.78 18.53 -12.12
CA ASP A 459 -5.88 18.91 -13.20
C ASP A 459 -6.39 18.46 -14.58
N VAL A 460 -7.60 17.91 -14.69
CA VAL A 460 -8.24 17.65 -15.98
C VAL A 460 -8.62 18.99 -16.61
N ALA A 461 -8.11 19.22 -17.83
CA ALA A 461 -8.49 20.34 -18.68
C ALA A 461 -9.70 19.98 -19.52
N GLU A 462 -9.70 18.78 -20.10
CA GLU A 462 -10.74 18.32 -21.02
C GLU A 462 -10.86 16.79 -20.96
N THR A 463 -12.07 16.29 -21.23
CA THR A 463 -12.34 14.86 -21.36
C THR A 463 -13.28 14.63 -22.53
N GLU A 464 -12.84 13.80 -23.47
CA GLU A 464 -13.55 13.50 -24.72
C GLU A 464 -13.80 11.99 -24.84
N ALA A 465 -15.04 11.62 -25.15
CA ALA A 465 -15.39 10.26 -25.56
C ALA A 465 -15.60 10.27 -27.08
N LEU A 466 -14.56 9.95 -27.85
CA LEU A 466 -14.58 10.03 -29.31
C LEU A 466 -15.61 9.06 -29.93
N ASN A 467 -15.80 7.92 -29.26
CA ASN A 467 -16.83 6.93 -29.55
C ASN A 467 -17.06 6.08 -28.28
N ALA A 468 -17.84 5.00 -28.39
CA ALA A 468 -18.15 4.15 -27.25
C ALA A 468 -16.92 3.51 -26.56
N ARG A 469 -15.76 3.44 -27.23
CA ARG A 469 -14.57 2.74 -26.73
C ARG A 469 -13.35 3.63 -26.52
N GLU A 470 -13.33 4.84 -27.04
CA GLU A 470 -12.13 5.69 -27.00
C GLU A 470 -12.37 6.89 -26.10
N LEU A 471 -11.57 6.96 -25.03
CA LEU A 471 -11.56 8.06 -24.05
C LEU A 471 -10.22 8.79 -24.17
N THR A 472 -10.26 10.11 -24.33
CA THR A 472 -9.11 11.00 -24.21
C THR A 472 -9.30 11.91 -23.01
N VAL A 473 -8.30 12.00 -22.14
CA VAL A 473 -8.27 12.90 -20.98
C VAL A 473 -7.05 13.79 -21.09
N THR A 474 -7.27 15.09 -21.25
CA THR A 474 -6.22 16.10 -21.37
C THR A 474 -6.02 16.75 -20.01
N MET A 475 -4.78 16.75 -19.51
CA MET A 475 -4.41 17.33 -18.22
C MET A 475 -3.89 18.77 -18.39
N LYS A 476 -3.85 19.56 -17.32
CA LYS A 476 -3.33 20.95 -17.30
C LYS A 476 -1.81 21.02 -17.12
N GLY A 477 -1.16 19.89 -16.84
CA GLY A 477 0.29 19.83 -16.61
C GLY A 477 0.88 18.49 -17.02
N VAL A 478 2.15 18.28 -16.71
CA VAL A 478 2.91 17.07 -17.09
C VAL A 478 3.07 16.16 -15.88
N SER A 479 2.57 14.94 -15.97
CA SER A 479 2.88 13.85 -15.02
C SER A 479 2.44 12.50 -15.56
N TYR A 480 3.38 11.53 -15.58
CA TYR A 480 3.10 10.13 -15.85
C TYR A 480 2.09 9.54 -14.85
N TRP A 481 2.10 10.03 -13.60
CA TRP A 481 1.26 9.54 -12.52
C TRP A 481 -0.21 9.91 -12.67
N TYR A 482 -0.57 10.81 -13.60
CA TYR A 482 -1.98 11.03 -13.94
C TYR A 482 -2.66 9.75 -14.42
N LEU A 483 -1.91 8.81 -15.00
CA LEU A 483 -2.42 7.50 -15.39
C LEU A 483 -3.08 6.77 -14.22
N ASP A 484 -2.34 6.54 -13.12
CA ASP A 484 -2.86 5.78 -11.97
C ASP A 484 -4.05 6.48 -11.31
N ASN A 485 -3.98 7.81 -11.22
CA ASN A 485 -5.03 8.63 -10.64
C ASN A 485 -6.34 8.51 -11.43
N VAL A 486 -6.29 8.71 -12.75
CA VAL A 486 -7.47 8.67 -13.61
C VAL A 486 -7.95 7.24 -13.78
N ALA A 487 -7.06 6.31 -14.11
CA ALA A 487 -7.42 4.91 -14.40
C ALA A 487 -8.02 4.17 -13.20
N GLY A 488 -7.66 4.59 -11.97
CA GLY A 488 -8.12 4.02 -10.71
C GLY A 488 -9.44 4.59 -10.17
N LEU A 489 -10.12 5.49 -10.89
CA LEU A 489 -11.42 6.02 -10.47
C LEU A 489 -12.48 4.89 -10.38
N PRO A 490 -13.47 5.01 -9.46
CA PRO A 490 -14.60 4.08 -9.42
C PRO A 490 -15.56 4.39 -10.56
N TRP A 491 -15.33 3.80 -11.72
CA TRP A 491 -16.13 4.06 -12.93
C TRP A 491 -17.60 3.69 -12.73
N MET A 492 -18.49 4.61 -13.08
CA MET A 492 -19.94 4.43 -12.93
C MET A 492 -20.66 4.74 -14.23
N PRO A 493 -21.87 4.18 -14.44
CA PRO A 493 -22.69 4.55 -15.57
C PRO A 493 -23.13 6.02 -15.50
N ALA A 494 -23.19 6.70 -16.65
CA ALA A 494 -23.65 8.09 -16.76
C ALA A 494 -25.04 8.27 -16.11
N ARG A 495 -25.97 7.35 -16.39
CA ARG A 495 -27.33 7.37 -15.82
C ARG A 495 -27.37 7.32 -14.28
N ILE A 496 -26.31 6.87 -13.62
CA ILE A 496 -26.22 6.87 -12.15
C ILE A 496 -25.73 8.23 -11.69
N VAL A 497 -24.52 8.63 -12.12
CA VAL A 497 -23.87 9.87 -11.66
C VAL A 497 -24.66 11.12 -12.03
N GLU A 498 -25.34 11.13 -13.17
CA GLU A 498 -26.18 12.26 -13.60
C GLU A 498 -27.47 12.40 -12.75
N ASN A 499 -27.89 11.35 -12.06
CA ASN A 499 -29.10 11.33 -11.24
C ASN A 499 -28.83 11.36 -9.73
N VAL A 500 -27.56 11.39 -9.30
CA VAL A 500 -27.19 11.66 -7.91
C VAL A 500 -27.41 13.14 -7.62
N LYS A 501 -28.39 13.44 -6.76
CA LYS A 501 -28.82 14.80 -6.40
C LYS A 501 -27.95 15.39 -5.30
N ASP A 502 -27.58 14.55 -4.33
CA ASP A 502 -26.72 14.89 -3.20
C ASP A 502 -25.76 13.74 -2.96
N TRP A 503 -24.53 13.88 -3.44
CA TRP A 503 -23.52 12.84 -3.36
C TRP A 503 -23.06 12.55 -1.93
N GLN A 504 -23.19 13.52 -1.01
CA GLN A 504 -22.75 13.37 0.37
C GLN A 504 -23.71 12.48 1.15
N ASN A 505 -25.01 12.66 0.90
CA ASN A 505 -26.08 11.93 1.58
C ASN A 505 -26.63 10.76 0.78
N TRP A 506 -26.16 10.53 -0.45
CA TRP A 506 -26.57 9.40 -1.26
C TRP A 506 -26.21 8.08 -0.58
N ASP A 507 -27.24 7.27 -0.32
CA ASP A 507 -27.09 5.88 0.09
C ASP A 507 -27.54 4.99 -1.08
N PRO A 508 -26.63 4.25 -1.73
CA PRO A 508 -26.99 3.35 -2.83
C PRO A 508 -27.87 2.18 -2.38
N LEU A 509 -28.10 1.98 -1.08
CA LEU A 509 -29.00 0.94 -0.56
C LEU A 509 -30.40 1.46 -0.23
N ASP A 510 -30.61 2.79 -0.25
CA ASP A 510 -31.89 3.41 0.08
C ASP A 510 -32.98 2.96 -0.89
N ARG A 511 -34.07 2.42 -0.33
CA ARG A 511 -35.23 1.95 -1.11
C ARG A 511 -36.09 3.11 -1.62
N GLU A 512 -35.99 4.27 -0.99
CA GLU A 512 -36.76 5.47 -1.36
C GLU A 512 -36.03 6.34 -2.40
N GLU A 513 -34.77 6.02 -2.75
CA GLU A 513 -33.97 6.74 -3.75
C GLU A 513 -33.90 8.25 -3.51
N LYS A 514 -33.84 8.67 -2.22
CA LYS A 514 -33.99 10.08 -1.82
C LYS A 514 -33.02 11.00 -2.54
N PHE A 515 -31.76 10.58 -2.58
CA PHE A 515 -30.64 11.40 -3.02
C PHE A 515 -29.98 10.89 -4.31
N GLY A 516 -30.48 9.80 -4.88
CA GLY A 516 -29.98 9.23 -6.12
C GLY A 516 -30.50 7.82 -6.36
N PRO A 517 -30.17 7.21 -7.51
CA PRO A 517 -30.63 5.88 -7.87
C PRO A 517 -30.19 4.81 -6.86
N ARG A 518 -31.01 3.76 -6.71
CA ARG A 518 -30.67 2.61 -5.90
C ARG A 518 -29.74 1.67 -6.65
N GLY A 519 -28.84 1.05 -5.92
CA GLY A 519 -27.98 -0.03 -6.36
C GLY A 519 -26.54 0.40 -6.64
N LEU A 520 -25.63 -0.54 -6.38
CA LEU A 520 -24.22 -0.40 -6.72
C LEU A 520 -24.00 -1.00 -8.12
N VAL A 521 -23.98 -0.14 -9.13
CA VAL A 521 -23.75 -0.54 -10.51
C VAL A 521 -22.29 -0.35 -10.88
N GLY A 522 -21.59 -1.45 -11.15
CA GLY A 522 -20.18 -1.48 -11.51
C GLY A 522 -19.85 -2.59 -12.50
N ALA A 523 -18.57 -2.70 -12.88
CA ALA A 523 -18.09 -3.64 -13.90
C ALA A 523 -17.22 -4.78 -13.31
N GLY A 524 -17.02 -4.79 -11.99
CA GLY A 524 -16.17 -5.76 -11.30
C GLY A 524 -16.76 -7.18 -11.23
N PRO A 525 -15.98 -8.13 -10.69
CA PRO A 525 -16.34 -9.54 -10.69
C PRO A 525 -17.57 -9.88 -9.83
N PHE A 526 -17.87 -9.10 -8.79
CA PHE A 526 -19.00 -9.36 -7.91
C PHE A 526 -19.98 -8.19 -7.83
N MET A 527 -21.19 -8.51 -7.43
CA MET A 527 -22.26 -7.56 -7.15
C MET A 527 -22.70 -7.74 -5.71
N LEU A 528 -23.10 -6.64 -5.06
CA LEU A 528 -23.77 -6.74 -3.77
C LEU A 528 -25.10 -7.51 -3.94
N GLU A 529 -25.29 -8.51 -3.10
CA GLU A 529 -26.54 -9.26 -3.03
C GLU A 529 -27.37 -8.86 -1.81
N GLU A 530 -26.72 -8.82 -0.66
CA GLU A 530 -27.37 -8.51 0.62
C GLU A 530 -26.33 -7.96 1.61
N TYR A 531 -26.78 -7.11 2.53
CA TYR A 531 -25.96 -6.61 3.62
C TYR A 531 -26.74 -6.70 4.93
N HIS A 532 -26.19 -7.43 5.89
CA HIS A 532 -26.70 -7.54 7.27
C HIS A 532 -25.73 -6.82 8.20
N PRO A 533 -26.09 -5.61 8.68
CA PRO A 533 -25.23 -4.82 9.56
C PRO A 533 -24.75 -5.60 10.79
N GLY A 534 -23.47 -5.45 11.10
CA GLY A 534 -22.79 -6.16 12.18
C GLY A 534 -22.54 -7.66 11.97
N GLU A 535 -23.08 -8.27 10.90
CA GLU A 535 -22.96 -9.71 10.66
C GLU A 535 -22.15 -10.03 9.40
N TYR A 536 -22.62 -9.65 8.21
CA TYR A 536 -21.93 -9.96 6.96
C TYR A 536 -22.36 -9.09 5.76
N VAL A 537 -21.48 -9.01 4.77
CA VAL A 537 -21.79 -8.51 3.42
C VAL A 537 -21.78 -9.68 2.45
N MET A 538 -22.92 -9.97 1.83
CA MET A 538 -23.06 -11.05 0.85
C MET A 538 -22.92 -10.50 -0.56
N MET A 539 -22.01 -11.10 -1.30
CA MET A 539 -21.71 -10.79 -2.68
C MET A 539 -22.10 -11.98 -3.56
N LYS A 540 -22.54 -11.70 -4.79
CA LYS A 540 -22.80 -12.71 -5.81
C LYS A 540 -22.00 -12.43 -7.08
N ARG A 541 -21.68 -13.48 -7.83
CA ARG A 541 -21.02 -13.35 -9.14
C ARG A 541 -21.76 -12.36 -10.05
N ASN A 542 -21.02 -11.46 -10.68
CA ASN A 542 -21.49 -10.62 -11.78
C ASN A 542 -21.60 -11.46 -13.07
N PRO A 543 -22.81 -11.71 -13.62
CA PRO A 543 -22.99 -12.48 -14.85
C PRO A 543 -22.57 -11.70 -16.10
N CYS A 544 -22.29 -10.40 -15.99
CA CYS A 544 -21.83 -9.54 -17.06
C CYS A 544 -20.31 -9.31 -17.02
N TYR A 545 -19.59 -9.97 -16.10
CA TYR A 545 -18.14 -9.80 -15.99
C TYR A 545 -17.42 -10.27 -17.25
N LEU A 546 -16.50 -9.46 -17.77
CA LEU A 546 -15.89 -9.67 -19.08
C LEU A 546 -15.12 -11.00 -19.18
N ARG A 547 -14.49 -11.43 -18.08
CA ARG A 547 -13.65 -12.63 -18.04
C ARG A 547 -14.44 -13.92 -17.82
N LEU A 548 -15.76 -13.94 -18.03
CA LEU A 548 -16.53 -15.17 -17.95
C LEU A 548 -16.21 -16.11 -19.13
N PRO A 549 -16.16 -17.44 -18.92
CA PRO A 549 -16.04 -18.40 -20.03
C PRO A 549 -17.20 -18.22 -21.01
N LYS A 550 -16.94 -18.34 -22.32
CA LYS A 550 -18.01 -18.35 -23.32
C LYS A 550 -18.88 -19.59 -23.11
N GLU A 551 -20.21 -19.46 -23.21
CA GLU A 551 -21.16 -20.56 -22.93
C GLU A 551 -20.89 -21.86 -23.74
N THR A 552 -20.24 -21.76 -24.90
CA THR A 552 -19.82 -22.91 -25.72
C THR A 552 -18.69 -23.76 -25.13
N GLU A 553 -17.96 -23.28 -24.11
CA GLU A 553 -16.84 -23.99 -23.47
C GLU A 553 -17.26 -24.77 -22.21
N ARG A 554 -18.53 -24.70 -21.80
CA ARG A 554 -19.10 -25.40 -20.63
C ARG A 554 -19.79 -26.74 -20.96
N ARG A 555 -19.67 -27.26 -22.18
CA ARG A 555 -20.29 -28.52 -22.62
C ARG A 555 -19.28 -29.65 -22.78
#